data_AF-A0A2N2NZC1-F1
#
_entry.id   AF-A0A2N2NZC1-F1
#
_cell.length_a   1.000
_cell.length_b   1.000
_cell.length_c   1.000
_cell.angle_alpha   90.00
_cell.angle_beta   90.00
_cell.angle_gamma   90.00
#
_symmetry.space_group_name_H-M   'P 1'
#
loop_
_entity.id
_entity.type
_entity.pdbx_description
1 polymer ?
#
loop_
_entity_poly.entity_id
_entity_poly.type
_entity_poly.pdbx_seq_one_letter_code
_entity_poly.pdbx_strand_id
1 'polypeptide(L)'
;MRTLFEQSLLAGIGILSMTHEKAQKIVEDLTHRGEVHRDEAKEWVEGLVQRGEEERQSLRKLIHDEVKSTLDELGPVTKQDLQDLASKIETLGKQEKG
;
A
#
# COMPACT_ATOMS: atom_id res chain seq x y z
N MET A 1 -8.22 20.93 25.21
CA MET A 1 -8.06 21.45 23.83
C MET A 1 -6.68 21.20 23.22
N ARG A 2 -5.68 20.60 23.89
CA ARG A 2 -4.37 20.25 23.26
C ARG A 2 -4.43 18.99 22.39
N THR A 3 -5.39 18.09 22.66
CA THR A 3 -5.50 16.80 21.98
C THR A 3 -5.89 16.88 20.50
N LEU A 4 -6.71 17.85 20.07
CA LEU A 4 -7.16 17.91 18.67
C LEU A 4 -6.05 18.36 17.72
N PHE A 5 -5.15 19.25 18.16
CA PHE A 5 -4.02 19.68 17.34
C PHE A 5 -2.96 18.57 17.23
N GLU A 6 -2.64 17.91 18.34
CA GLU A 6 -1.75 16.74 18.35
C GLU A 6 -2.32 15.57 17.55
N GLN A 7 -3.62 15.28 17.69
CA GLN A 7 -4.35 14.30 16.87
C GLN A 7 -4.40 14.73 15.40
N SER A 8 -4.50 16.03 15.09
CA SER A 8 -4.46 16.51 13.71
C SER A 8 -3.05 16.47 13.11
N LEU A 9 -1.99 16.59 13.92
CA LEU A 9 -0.61 16.45 13.48
C LEU A 9 -0.26 14.97 13.26
N LEU A 10 -0.73 14.10 14.16
CA LEU A 10 -0.74 12.65 13.99
C LEU A 10 -1.51 12.22 12.73
N ALA A 11 -2.67 12.82 12.50
CA ALA A 11 -3.48 12.60 11.30
C ALA A 11 -2.84 13.20 10.04
N GLY A 12 -2.15 14.35 10.16
CA GLY A 12 -1.48 15.04 9.07
C GLY A 12 -0.15 14.40 8.66
N ILE A 13 0.48 13.65 9.57
CA ILE A 13 1.56 12.72 9.24
C ILE A 13 1.01 11.58 8.39
N GLY A 14 -0.24 11.16 8.58
CA GLY A 14 -0.82 10.05 7.85
C GLY A 14 -0.12 8.73 8.21
N ILE A 15 -0.90 7.66 8.30
CA ILE A 15 -0.36 6.34 8.64
C ILE A 15 0.71 5.89 7.61
N LEU A 16 0.58 6.36 6.36
CA LEU A 16 1.52 6.09 5.27
C LEU A 16 2.93 6.68 5.48
N SER A 17 3.09 7.73 6.31
CA SER A 17 4.41 8.31 6.61
C SER A 17 4.88 8.03 8.04
N MET A 18 4.23 7.08 8.72
CA MET A 18 4.66 6.56 10.02
C MET A 18 6.06 5.95 9.86
N THR A 19 7.03 6.50 10.59
CA THR A 19 8.40 6.01 10.69
C THR A 19 8.71 5.68 12.14
N HIS A 20 9.77 4.91 12.36
CA HIS A 20 10.23 4.60 13.72
C HIS A 20 10.48 5.87 14.55
N GLU A 21 11.14 6.88 13.98
CA GLU A 21 11.41 8.16 14.66
C GLU A 21 10.13 8.90 15.06
N LYS A 22 9.11 8.89 14.18
CA LYS A 22 7.82 9.51 14.47
C LYS A 22 7.06 8.73 15.54
N ALA A 23 7.00 7.41 15.43
CA ALA A 23 6.37 6.55 16.42
C ALA A 23 7.01 6.76 17.80
N GLN A 24 8.34 6.81 17.87
CA GLN A 24 9.08 7.11 19.10
C GLN A 24 8.69 8.46 19.69
N LYS A 25 8.66 9.53 18.89
CA LYS A 25 8.27 10.87 19.36
C LYS A 25 6.84 10.93 19.91
N ILE A 26 5.92 10.19 19.27
CA ILE A 26 4.52 10.11 19.69
C ILE A 26 4.41 9.41 21.04
N VAL A 27 5.05 8.24 21.17
CA VAL A 27 5.00 7.46 22.40
C VAL A 27 5.74 8.17 23.53
N GLU A 28 6.79 8.91 23.25
CA GLU A 28 7.49 9.73 24.23
C GLU A 28 6.60 10.84 24.80
N ASP A 29 5.81 11.53 23.96
CA ASP A 29 4.82 12.52 24.42
C ASP A 29 3.73 11.88 25.28
N LEU A 30 3.19 10.74 24.85
CA LEU A 30 2.20 9.98 25.60
C LEU A 30 2.75 9.51 26.95
N THR A 31 4.02 9.07 26.99
CA THR A 31 4.69 8.68 28.22
C THR A 31 4.91 9.87 29.14
N HIS A 32 5.30 11.03 28.60
CA HIS A 32 5.47 12.27 29.38
C HIS A 32 4.15 12.73 30.02
N ARG A 33 3.04 12.51 29.31
CA ARG A 33 1.68 12.81 29.78
C ARG A 33 1.11 11.77 30.75
N GLY A 34 1.83 10.66 30.97
CA GLY A 34 1.40 9.54 31.80
C GLY A 34 0.31 8.67 31.17
N GLU A 35 0.11 8.77 29.85
CA GLU A 35 -0.87 7.98 29.10
C GLU A 35 -0.30 6.61 28.68
N VAL A 36 1.03 6.47 28.63
CA VAL A 36 1.73 5.21 28.37
C VAL A 36 2.77 4.98 29.46
N HIS A 37 2.86 3.76 29.98
CA HIS A 37 3.92 3.39 30.91
C HIS A 37 5.26 3.28 30.18
N ARG A 38 6.34 3.75 30.81
CA ARG A 38 7.71 3.67 30.26
C ARG A 38 8.10 2.26 29.83
N ASP A 39 7.65 1.27 30.60
CA ASP A 39 7.98 -0.14 30.37
C ASP A 39 7.27 -0.71 29.12
N GLU A 40 6.15 -0.09 28.72
CA GLU A 40 5.36 -0.48 27.54
C GLU A 40 5.72 0.36 26.31
N ALA A 41 6.44 1.47 26.48
CA ALA A 41 6.72 2.43 25.41
C ALA A 41 7.33 1.78 24.16
N LYS A 42 8.21 0.79 24.32
CA LYS A 42 8.82 0.09 23.19
C LYS A 42 7.80 -0.68 22.36
N GLU A 43 6.88 -1.41 23.02
CA GLU A 43 5.84 -2.19 22.35
C GLU A 43 4.88 -1.28 21.58
N TRP A 44 4.53 -0.13 22.15
CA TRP A 44 3.73 0.88 21.46
C TRP A 44 4.40 1.43 20.20
N VAL A 45 5.71 1.69 20.24
CA VAL A 45 6.47 2.13 19.07
C VAL A 45 6.43 1.07 17.97
N GLU A 46 6.74 -0.18 18.32
CA GLU A 46 6.73 -1.30 17.38
C GLU A 46 5.33 -1.51 16.77
N GLY A 47 4.28 -1.46 17.58
CA GLY A 47 2.90 -1.59 17.12
C GLY A 47 2.45 -0.47 16.18
N LEU A 48 2.86 0.78 16.42
CA LEU A 48 2.58 1.90 15.52
C LEU A 48 3.30 1.76 14.17
N VAL A 49 4.56 1.32 14.19
CA VAL A 49 5.34 1.08 12.96
C VAL A 49 4.73 -0.08 12.16
N GLN A 50 4.40 -1.19 12.82
CA GLN A 50 3.79 -2.35 12.17
C GLN A 50 2.46 -1.99 11.50
N ARG A 51 1.55 -1.31 12.23
CA ARG A 51 0.29 -0.83 11.66
C ARG A 51 0.49 0.10 10.47
N GLY A 52 1.54 0.93 10.53
CA GLY A 52 1.96 1.76 9.40
C GLY A 52 2.27 0.96 8.15
N GLU A 53 3.03 -0.13 8.29
CA GLU A 53 3.41 -0.99 7.16
C GLU A 53 2.21 -1.79 6.62
N GLU A 54 1.36 -2.33 7.49
CA GLU A 54 0.16 -3.07 7.12
C GLU A 54 -0.80 -2.21 6.28
N GLU A 55 -1.05 -0.96 6.70
CA GLU A 55 -1.88 -0.01 5.96
C GLU A 55 -1.25 0.38 4.61
N ARG A 56 0.07 0.55 4.55
CA ARG A 56 0.77 0.81 3.27
C ARG A 56 0.64 -0.36 2.30
N GLN A 57 0.72 -1.59 2.81
CA GLN A 57 0.55 -2.79 1.99
C GLN A 57 -0.89 -2.90 1.48
N SER A 58 -1.87 -2.67 2.34
CA SER A 58 -3.29 -2.66 1.99
C SER A 58 -3.59 -1.64 0.89
N LEU A 59 -3.10 -0.41 1.04
CA LEU A 59 -3.27 0.64 0.03
C LEU A 59 -2.59 0.29 -1.29
N ARG A 60 -1.36 -0.26 -1.25
CA ARG A 60 -0.65 -0.69 -2.46
C ARG A 60 -1.43 -1.76 -3.20
N LYS A 61 -2.03 -2.71 -2.47
CA LYS A 61 -2.87 -3.75 -3.04
C LYS A 61 -4.12 -3.16 -3.69
N LEU A 62 -4.82 -2.26 -3.00
CA LEU A 62 -5.99 -1.57 -3.54
C LEU A 62 -5.67 -0.84 -4.84
N ILE A 63 -4.57 -0.06 -4.87
CA ILE A 63 -4.12 0.64 -6.08
C ILE A 63 -3.79 -0.35 -7.20
N HIS A 64 -3.06 -1.42 -6.88
CA HIS A 64 -2.71 -2.45 -7.87
C HIS A 64 -3.96 -3.09 -8.47
N ASP A 65 -4.93 -3.46 -7.63
CA ASP A 65 -6.16 -4.13 -8.05
C ASP A 65 -7.04 -3.18 -8.88
N GLU A 66 -7.14 -1.91 -8.50
CA GLU A 66 -7.87 -0.88 -9.25
C GLU A 66 -7.22 -0.62 -10.62
N VAL A 67 -5.90 -0.46 -10.67
CA VAL A 67 -5.15 -0.29 -11.93
C VAL A 67 -5.32 -1.52 -12.80
N LYS A 68 -5.24 -2.72 -12.22
CA LYS A 68 -5.44 -3.97 -12.97
C LYS A 68 -6.86 -4.05 -13.52
N SER A 69 -7.89 -3.77 -12.73
CA SER A 69 -9.29 -3.76 -13.17
C SER A 69 -9.51 -2.77 -14.30
N THR A 70 -9.01 -1.54 -14.13
CA THR A 70 -9.09 -0.50 -15.16
C THR A 70 -8.38 -0.92 -16.45
N LEU A 71 -7.20 -1.55 -16.33
CA LEU A 71 -6.50 -2.11 -17.47
C LEU A 71 -7.37 -3.21 -18.10
N ASP A 72 -7.81 -4.23 -17.38
CA ASP A 72 -8.64 -5.31 -17.91
C ASP A 72 -9.92 -4.78 -18.63
N GLU A 73 -10.53 -3.70 -18.12
CA GLU A 73 -11.69 -3.03 -18.73
C GLU A 73 -11.38 -2.25 -20.02
N LEU A 74 -10.17 -1.69 -20.15
CA LEU A 74 -9.73 -0.95 -21.33
C LEU A 74 -9.32 -1.87 -22.50
N GLY A 75 -9.37 -3.20 -22.32
CA GLY A 75 -9.00 -4.20 -23.32
C GLY A 75 -7.55 -4.07 -23.84
N PRO A 76 -6.52 -3.88 -22.99
CA PRO A 76 -5.15 -3.92 -23.42
C PRO A 76 -4.91 -5.34 -23.92
N VAL A 77 -4.78 -5.44 -25.24
CA VAL A 77 -4.25 -6.61 -25.91
C VAL A 77 -3.00 -7.03 -25.13
N THR A 78 -3.12 -8.13 -24.41
CA THR A 78 -2.01 -8.63 -23.60
C THR A 78 -0.92 -9.13 -24.54
N LYS A 79 0.32 -9.26 -24.04
CA LYS A 79 1.37 -9.95 -24.83
C LYS A 79 0.93 -11.36 -25.26
N GLN A 80 0.05 -11.99 -24.49
CA GLN A 80 -0.49 -13.31 -24.77
C GLN A 80 -1.47 -13.27 -25.95
N ASP A 81 -2.36 -12.27 -26.00
CA ASP A 81 -3.30 -12.08 -27.11
C ASP A 81 -2.57 -11.83 -28.44
N LEU A 82 -1.45 -11.10 -28.41
CA LEU A 82 -0.60 -10.91 -29.59
C LEU A 82 0.09 -12.21 -30.04
N GLN A 83 0.52 -13.05 -29.10
CA GLN A 83 1.11 -14.36 -29.42
C GLN A 83 0.07 -15.31 -30.00
N ASP A 84 -1.13 -15.37 -29.40
CA ASP A 84 -2.22 -16.21 -29.88
C ASP A 84 -2.69 -15.77 -31.27
N LEU A 85 -2.73 -14.47 -31.53
CA LEU A 85 -3.03 -13.94 -32.86
C LEU A 85 -1.93 -14.30 -33.88
N ALA A 86 -0.65 -14.17 -33.50
CA ALA A 86 0.48 -14.52 -34.36
C ALA A 86 0.47 -16.02 -34.73
N SER A 87 0.21 -16.91 -33.77
CA SER A 87 0.10 -18.35 -34.01
C SER A 87 -1.09 -18.72 -34.90
N LYS A 88 -2.24 -18.04 -34.76
CA LYS A 88 -3.39 -18.21 -35.68
C LYS A 88 -3.04 -17.76 -37.10
N ILE A 89 -2.37 -16.63 -37.27
CA ILE A 89 -1.92 -16.14 -38.58
C ILE A 89 -0.95 -17.13 -39.23
N GLU A 90 -0.01 -17.69 -38.46
CA GLU A 90 0.94 -18.68 -38.97
C GLU A 90 0.25 -19.98 -39.41
N THR A 91 -0.78 -20.40 -38.69
CA THR A 91 -1.57 -21.60 -39.02
C THR A 91 -2.40 -21.38 -40.28
N LEU A 92 -3.07 -20.23 -40.42
CA LEU A 92 -3.83 -19.88 -41.62
C LEU A 92 -2.92 -19.72 -42.84
N GLY A 93 -1.74 -19.08 -42.68
CA GLY A 93 -0.76 -18.95 -43.75
C GLY A 93 -0.13 -20.28 -44.21
N LYS A 94 -0.20 -21.34 -43.39
CA LYS A 94 0.17 -22.70 -43.77
C LYS A 94 -0.96 -23.43 -44.52
N GLN A 95 -2.22 -23.10 -44.23
CA GLN A 95 -3.39 -23.68 -44.91
C GLN A 95 -3.61 -23.10 -46.31
N GLU A 96 -3.25 -21.85 -46.58
CA GLU A 96 -3.36 -21.26 -47.93
C GLU A 96 -2.23 -21.64 -48.89
N LYS A 97 -1.18 -22.32 -48.42
CA LYS A 97 -0.03 -22.74 -49.23
C LYS A 97 -0.02 -24.24 -49.60
N GLY A 98 -1.06 -24.98 -49.23
CA GLY A 98 -1.30 -26.37 -49.67
C GLY A 98 -2.44 -26.44 -50.66
#